data_AF-A0A7C5M174-F1
#
_entry.id   AF-A0A7C5M174-F1
#
_cell.length_a   1.000
_cell.length_b   1.000
_cell.length_c   1.000
_cell.angle_alpha   90.00
_cell.angle_beta   90.00
_cell.angle_gamma   90.00
#
_symmetry.space_group_name_H-M   'P 1'
#
loop_
_entity.id
_entity.type
_entity.pdbx_description
1 polymer ?
#
loop_
_entity_poly.entity_id
_entity_poly.type
_entity_poly.pdbx_seq_one_letter_code
_entity_poly.pdbx_strand_id
1 'polypeptide(L)' 'MKAQPSGIEGRRQMPQFNLTDEELNDLAEFFRWVSTIDTQGWPPTDAG' A
#
# COMPACT_ATOMS: atom_id res chain seq x y z
N MET A 1 -6.35 -1.59 4.14
CA MET A 1 -6.55 -3.05 4.16
C MET A 1 -7.83 -3.51 4.86
N LYS A 2 -8.32 -2.79 5.88
CA LYS A 2 -9.53 -3.17 6.64
C LYS A 2 -10.80 -3.43 5.79
N ALA A 3 -10.95 -2.74 4.65
CA ALA A 3 -12.09 -2.90 3.75
C ALA A 3 -11.86 -3.88 2.58
N GLN A 4 -10.79 -4.68 2.63
CA GLN A 4 -10.48 -5.72 1.65
C GLN A 4 -10.57 -7.11 2.31
N PRO A 5 -10.93 -8.18 1.57
CA PRO A 5 -11.31 -8.18 0.15
C PRO A 5 -12.67 -7.51 -0.11
N SER A 6 -12.89 -7.00 -1.33
CA SER A 6 -14.13 -6.30 -1.70
C SER A 6 -15.25 -7.22 -2.16
N GLY A 7 -14.94 -8.48 -2.54
CA GLY A 7 -15.93 -9.48 -2.96
C GLY A 7 -16.64 -9.20 -4.29
N ILE A 8 -16.24 -8.17 -5.03
CA ILE A 8 -16.83 -7.80 -6.32
C ILE A 8 -16.33 -8.76 -7.39
N GLU A 9 -17.25 -9.41 -8.10
CA GLU A 9 -16.93 -10.34 -9.19
C GLU A 9 -16.09 -9.67 -10.28
N GLY A 10 -15.08 -10.39 -10.78
CA GLY A 10 -14.16 -9.92 -11.82
C GLY A 10 -13.11 -8.88 -11.38
N ARG A 11 -13.21 -8.31 -10.17
CA ARG A 11 -12.20 -7.36 -9.66
C ARG A 11 -11.04 -8.09 -8.97
N ARG A 12 -9.80 -7.70 -9.26
CA ARG A 12 -8.61 -8.19 -8.53
C ARG A 12 -8.78 -7.92 -7.02
N GLN A 13 -8.50 -8.94 -6.20
CA GLN A 13 -8.70 -8.89 -4.76
C GLN A 13 -7.38 -8.76 -4.01
N MET A 14 -7.38 -7.89 -3.00
CA MET A 14 -6.34 -7.88 -1.98
C MET A 14 -6.81 -8.75 -0.79
N PRO A 15 -6.00 -9.68 -0.26
CA PRO A 15 -6.36 -10.49 0.89
C PRO A 15 -6.60 -9.65 2.16
N GLN A 16 -7.29 -10.26 3.14
CA GLN A 16 -7.27 -9.77 4.51
C GLN A 16 -6.06 -10.36 5.23
N PHE A 17 -5.15 -9.49 5.66
CA PHE A 17 -3.90 -9.88 6.33
C PHE A 17 -4.02 -9.94 7.85
N ASN A 18 -5.13 -9.47 8.42
CA ASN A 18 -5.40 -9.45 9.87
C ASN A 18 -4.32 -8.71 10.69
N LEU A 19 -3.77 -7.63 10.11
CA LEU A 19 -2.79 -6.78 10.77
C LEU A 19 -3.42 -6.02 11.94
N THR A 20 -2.63 -5.82 12.98
CA THR A 20 -2.94 -4.90 14.07
C THR A 20 -2.88 -3.44 13.58
N ASP A 21 -3.40 -2.51 14.39
CA ASP A 21 -3.34 -1.09 14.06
C ASP A 21 -1.90 -0.54 14.07
N GLU A 22 -1.04 -1.09 14.93
CA GLU A 22 0.38 -0.75 15.00
C GLU A 22 1.11 -1.19 13.73
N GLU A 23 0.99 -2.46 13.33
CA GLU A 23 1.60 -2.97 12.08
C GLU A 23 1.09 -2.21 10.84
N LEU A 24 -0.17 -1.77 10.85
CA LEU A 24 -0.71 -0.95 9.77
C LEU A 24 -0.08 0.44 9.73
N ASN A 25 0.15 1.06 10.89
CA ASN A 25 0.82 2.35 11.00
C ASN A 25 2.28 2.23 10.54
N ASP A 26 2.99 1.20 11.00
CA ASP A 26 4.39 0.94 10.64
C ASP A 26 4.57 0.75 9.13
N LEU A 27 3.65 0.03 8.47
CA LEU A 27 3.66 -0.10 7.02
C LEU A 27 3.42 1.23 6.30
N ALA A 28 2.51 2.07 6.81
CA ALA A 28 2.26 3.38 6.24
C ALA A 28 3.48 4.31 6.39
N GLU A 29 4.16 4.26 7.54
CA GLU A 29 5.41 4.99 7.78
C GLU A 29 6.54 4.50 6.88
N PHE A 30 6.68 3.19 6.73
CA PHE A 30 7.63 2.60 5.80
C PHE A 30 7.41 3.09 4.36
N PHE A 31 6.17 3.04 3.84
CA PHE A 31 5.89 3.50 2.47
C PHE A 31 6.10 5.02 2.31
N ARG A 32 5.77 5.82 3.34
CA ARG A 32 6.09 7.26 3.34
C ARG A 32 7.60 7.49 3.29
N TRP A 33 8.38 6.72 4.04
CA TRP A 33 9.83 6.83 4.00
C TRP A 33 10.39 6.42 2.63
N VAL A 34 9.94 5.29 2.07
CA VAL A 34 10.35 4.82 0.75
C VAL A 34 10.09 5.89 -0.33
N SER A 35 8.95 6.59 -0.26
CA SER A 35 8.62 7.63 -1.25
C SER A 35 9.49 8.90 -1.15
N THR A 36 10.35 9.01 -0.13
CA THR A 36 11.28 10.14 0.03
C THR A 36 12.71 9.82 -0.40
N ILE A 37 12.99 8.59 -0.80
CA ILE A 37 14.31 8.17 -1.29
C ILE A 37 14.60 8.88 -2.61
N ASP A 38 15.82 9.40 -2.78
CA ASP A 38 16.27 9.91 -4.07
C ASP A 38 16.53 8.75 -5.04
N THR A 39 15.54 8.49 -5.87
CA THR A 39 15.51 7.46 -6.90
C THR A 39 15.85 8.00 -8.29
N GLN A 40 16.57 9.12 -8.38
CA GLN A 40 17.08 9.69 -9.64
C GLN A 40 15.96 10.01 -10.66
N GLY A 41 14.86 10.58 -10.18
CA GLY A 41 13.73 10.99 -11.02
C GLY A 41 12.78 9.85 -11.41
N TRP A 42 12.89 8.68 -10.78
CA TRP A 42 11.90 7.61 -10.88
C TRP A 42 10.88 7.70 -9.73
N PRO A 43 9.57 7.43 -9.95
CA PRO A 43 8.93 7.14 -11.23
C PRO A 43 8.77 8.41 -12.08
N PRO A 44 8.61 8.27 -13.41
CA PRO A 44 8.45 9.42 -14.30
C PRO A 44 7.14 10.20 -14.06
N THR A 45 6.15 9.58 -13.39
CA THR A 45 4.83 10.16 -13.11
C THR A 45 4.23 9.59 -11.82
N ASP A 46 3.21 10.25 -11.27
CA ASP A 46 2.50 9.84 -10.06
C ASP A 46 1.73 8.51 -10.18
N ALA A 47 1.47 8.02 -11.41
CA ALA A 47 0.82 6.73 -11.62
C ALA A 47 1.68 5.53 -11.17
N GLY A 48 2.96 5.77 -10.86
CA GLY A 48 3.94 4.75 -10.50
C GLY A 48 4.58 4.11 -11.72
#